data_AF-A0A7J9WF20-F1
#
_entry.id   AF-A0A7J9WF20-F1
#
_cell.length_a   1.000
_cell.length_b   1.000
_cell.length_c   1.000
_cell.angle_alpha   90.00
_cell.angle_beta   90.00
_cell.angle_gamma   90.00
#
_symmetry.space_group_name_H-M   'P 1'
#
loop_
_entity.id
_entity.type
_entity.pdbx_description
1 polymer ?
#
loop_
_entity_poly.entity_id
_entity_poly.type
_entity_poly.pdbx_seq_one_letter_code
_entity_poly.pdbx_strand_id
1 'polypeptide(L)'
;LDDPDAAVRAAAVEGLGSLGHWPSAPSLSDRLGDPAWPVRRAAGLALRRLGGTGRLYLRRALQADDQFAVDMARQVLDLPERVARDAVRH
;
A
#
# COMPACT_ATOMS: atom_id res chain seq x y z
N LEU A 1 4.24 11.38 6.91
CA LEU A 1 4.63 10.00 6.57
C LEU A 1 6.14 9.82 6.71
N ASP A 2 6.80 10.71 7.43
CA ASP A 2 8.23 11.00 7.31
C ASP A 2 8.87 11.03 8.70
N ASP A 3 8.20 10.38 9.66
CA ASP A 3 8.72 10.17 10.99
C ASP A 3 10.01 9.34 10.93
N PRO A 4 11.05 9.65 11.71
CA PRO A 4 12.28 8.86 11.72
C PRO A 4 12.02 7.40 12.11
N ASP A 5 11.02 7.13 12.96
CA ASP A 5 10.67 5.78 13.37
C ASP A 5 9.85 5.06 12.29
N ALA A 6 10.39 3.93 11.82
CA ALA A 6 9.74 3.08 10.83
C ALA A 6 8.39 2.53 11.32
N ALA A 7 8.22 2.25 12.61
CA ALA A 7 6.97 1.79 13.18
C ALA A 7 5.89 2.89 13.10
N VAL A 8 6.26 4.15 13.38
CA VAL A 8 5.35 5.29 13.26
C VAL A 8 4.96 5.54 11.81
N ARG A 9 5.93 5.46 10.87
CA ARG A 9 5.61 5.53 9.43
C ARG A 9 4.66 4.43 9.00
N ALA A 10 4.90 3.18 9.39
CA ALA A 10 4.04 2.06 9.06
C ALA A 10 2.62 2.26 9.61
N ALA A 11 2.48 2.69 10.87
CA ALA A 11 1.19 2.98 11.49
C ALA A 11 0.44 4.10 10.75
N ALA A 12 1.12 5.17 10.34
CA ALA A 12 0.53 6.25 9.56
C ALA A 12 0.01 5.77 8.20
N VAL A 13 0.81 4.96 7.49
CA VAL A 13 0.45 4.33 6.22
C VAL A 13 -0.77 3.41 6.36
N GLU A 14 -0.78 2.56 7.40
CA GLU A 14 -1.90 1.66 7.69
C GLU A 14 -3.18 2.42 8.02
N GLY A 15 -3.07 3.52 8.78
CA GLY A 15 -4.18 4.40 9.11
C GLY A 15 -4.84 4.97 7.85
N LEU A 16 -4.04 5.55 6.94
CA LEU A 16 -4.53 6.09 5.67
C LEU A 16 -5.25 5.05 4.81
N GLY A 17 -4.69 3.84 4.71
CA GLY A 17 -5.31 2.73 3.99
C GLY A 17 -6.61 2.24 4.62
N SER A 18 -6.69 2.22 5.95
CA SER A 18 -7.88 1.79 6.69
C SER A 18 -9.00 2.82 6.63
N LEU A 19 -8.65 4.12 6.56
CA LEU A 19 -9.59 5.21 6.34
C LEU A 19 -10.13 5.26 4.90
N GLY A 20 -9.54 4.49 3.97
CA GLY A 20 -9.91 4.57 2.56
C GLY A 20 -9.57 5.94 1.94
N HIS A 21 -8.58 6.66 2.48
CA HIS A 21 -8.27 8.03 2.06
C HIS A 21 -7.56 8.05 0.70
N TRP A 22 -8.33 7.90 -0.38
CA TRP A 22 -7.83 7.83 -1.75
C TRP A 22 -6.90 8.99 -2.17
N PRO A 23 -7.03 10.24 -1.67
CA PRO A 23 -6.09 11.31 -2.01
C PRO A 23 -4.65 11.04 -1.55
N SER A 24 -4.44 10.12 -0.59
CA SER A 24 -3.10 9.69 -0.17
C SER A 24 -2.43 8.66 -1.08
N ALA A 25 -3.11 8.16 -2.11
CA ALA A 25 -2.55 7.13 -2.99
C ALA A 25 -1.16 7.48 -3.59
N PRO A 26 -0.87 8.72 -4.03
CA PRO A 26 0.49 9.11 -4.42
C PRO A 26 1.50 8.90 -3.30
N SER A 27 1.24 9.44 -2.11
CA SER A 27 2.18 9.35 -0.97
C SER A 27 2.35 7.92 -0.45
N LEU A 28 1.30 7.09 -0.53
CA LEU A 28 1.40 5.66 -0.23
C LEU A 28 2.26 4.93 -1.28
N SER A 29 2.16 5.31 -2.55
CA SER A 29 3.03 4.79 -3.62
C SER A 29 4.50 5.07 -3.35
N ASP A 30 4.83 6.27 -2.86
CA ASP A 30 6.21 6.64 -2.51
C ASP A 30 6.76 5.82 -1.32
N ARG A 31 5.89 5.20 -0.52
CA ARG A 31 6.29 4.32 0.60
C ARG A 31 6.53 2.87 0.19
N LEU A 32 6.23 2.49 -1.05
CA LEU A 32 6.59 1.17 -1.59
C LEU A 32 8.12 0.98 -1.65
N GLY A 33 8.88 2.07 -1.74
CA GLY A 33 10.34 2.11 -1.73
C GLY A 33 10.99 2.34 -0.35
N ASP A 34 10.21 2.40 0.74
CA ASP A 34 10.75 2.71 2.06
C ASP A 34 11.85 1.69 2.47
N PRO A 35 12.96 2.12 3.10
CA PRO A 35 14.03 1.20 3.52
C PRO A 35 13.52 0.13 4.50
N ALA A 36 12.52 0.43 5.32
CA ALA A 36 11.95 -0.50 6.28
C ALA A 36 10.87 -1.37 5.62
N TRP A 37 11.08 -2.70 5.66
CA TRP A 37 10.13 -3.67 5.12
C TRP A 37 8.69 -3.53 5.68
N PRO A 38 8.47 -3.27 6.99
CA PRO A 38 7.13 -3.07 7.53
C PRO A 38 6.38 -1.92 6.84
N VAL A 39 7.08 -0.83 6.50
CA VAL A 39 6.49 0.33 5.83
C VAL A 39 6.12 0.00 4.39
N ARG A 40 6.99 -0.69 3.64
CA ARG A 40 6.69 -1.15 2.27
C ARG A 40 5.45 -2.03 2.22
N ARG A 41 5.38 -3.00 3.14
CA ARG A 41 4.23 -3.92 3.25
C ARG A 41 2.95 -3.16 3.59
N ALA A 42 3.00 -2.25 4.56
CA ALA A 42 1.86 -1.40 4.90
C ALA A 42 1.39 -0.59 3.69
N ALA A 43 2.31 -0.01 2.92
CA ALA A 43 2.02 0.82 1.76
C ALA A 43 1.29 0.04 0.66
N GLY A 44 1.82 -1.14 0.32
CA GLY A 44 1.19 -1.98 -0.69
C GLY A 44 -0.20 -2.46 -0.28
N LEU A 45 -0.37 -2.89 0.98
CA LEU A 45 -1.69 -3.29 1.49
C LEU A 45 -2.67 -2.11 1.57
N ALA A 46 -2.20 -0.91 1.95
CA ALA A 46 -3.00 0.30 1.97
C ALA A 46 -3.49 0.65 0.57
N LEU A 47 -2.60 0.71 -0.43
CA LEU A 47 -2.97 0.92 -1.83
C LEU A 47 -3.98 -0.12 -2.31
N ARG A 48 -3.79 -1.40 -1.98
CA ARG A 48 -4.75 -2.44 -2.34
C ARG A 48 -6.14 -2.22 -1.73
N ARG A 49 -6.21 -1.72 -0.49
CA ARG A 49 -7.49 -1.35 0.18
C ARG A 49 -8.17 -0.15 -0.48
N LEU A 50 -7.41 0.78 -1.08
CA LEU A 50 -7.95 1.90 -1.85
C LEU A 50 -8.60 1.49 -3.19
N GLY A 51 -8.63 0.20 -3.51
CA GLY A 51 -9.34 -0.32 -4.68
C GLY A 51 -8.70 0.10 -6.00
N GLY A 52 -9.52 0.50 -6.98
CA GLY A 52 -9.09 0.78 -8.35
C GLY A 52 -7.96 1.82 -8.44
N THR A 53 -8.08 2.92 -7.70
CA THR A 53 -7.05 3.96 -7.64
C THR A 53 -5.73 3.42 -7.12
N GLY A 54 -5.73 2.72 -5.99
CA GLY A 54 -4.48 2.19 -5.45
C GLY A 54 -3.88 1.07 -6.30
N ARG A 55 -4.70 0.26 -6.99
CA ARG A 55 -4.22 -0.67 -8.02
C ARG A 55 -3.54 0.01 -9.20
N LEU A 56 -4.01 1.18 -9.62
CA LEU A 56 -3.33 1.97 -10.65
C LEU A 56 -1.93 2.37 -10.20
N TYR A 57 -1.78 2.84 -8.95
CA TYR A 57 -0.48 3.17 -8.38
C TYR A 57 0.45 1.96 -8.25
N LEU A 58 -0.07 0.81 -7.79
CA LEU A 58 0.70 -0.44 -7.75
C LEU A 58 1.21 -0.84 -9.15
N ARG A 59 0.37 -0.74 -10.19
CA ARG A 59 0.81 -1.03 -11.57
C ARG A 59 1.86 -0.04 -12.07
N ARG A 60 1.73 1.24 -11.73
CA ARG A 60 2.74 2.25 -12.07
C ARG A 60 4.07 1.95 -11.38
N ALA A 61 4.04 1.52 -10.12
CA ALA A 61 5.24 1.16 -9.36
C ALA A 61 6.02 -0.02 -9.96
N LEU A 62 5.40 -0.87 -10.80
CA LEU A 62 6.10 -1.91 -11.55
C LEU A 62 7.12 -1.36 -12.57
N GLN A 63 7.01 -0.08 -12.92
CA GLN A 63 7.88 0.62 -13.87
C GLN A 63 8.81 1.63 -13.18
N ALA A 64 8.92 1.58 -11.85
CA ALA A 64 9.82 2.44 -11.10
C ALA A 64 11.27 1.93 -11.19
N ASP A 65 12.23 2.85 -11.07
CA ASP A 65 13.66 2.50 -10.96
C ASP A 65 13.99 1.86 -9.60
N ASP A 66 13.14 2.07 -8.59
CA ASP A 66 13.29 1.48 -7.26
C ASP A 66 12.83 0.02 -7.24
N GLN A 67 13.81 -0.88 -7.17
CA GLN A 67 13.59 -2.32 -7.12
C GLN A 67 12.74 -2.75 -5.91
N PHE A 68 12.85 -2.09 -4.75
CA PHE A 68 12.00 -2.42 -3.61
C PHE A 68 10.54 -2.09 -3.88
N ALA A 69 10.28 -0.96 -4.53
CA ALA A 69 8.93 -0.56 -4.92
C ALA A 69 8.35 -1.53 -5.96
N VAL A 70 9.15 -1.91 -6.96
CA VAL A 70 8.77 -2.89 -7.98
C VAL A 70 8.41 -4.24 -7.35
N ASP A 71 9.28 -4.78 -6.49
CA ASP A 71 9.06 -6.10 -5.88
C ASP A 71 7.86 -6.10 -4.94
N MET A 72 7.67 -5.04 -4.16
CA MET A 72 6.50 -4.91 -3.29
C MET A 72 5.21 -4.81 -4.11
N ALA A 73 5.22 -4.02 -5.19
CA ALA A 73 4.08 -3.89 -6.08
C ALA A 73 3.70 -5.22 -6.74
N ARG A 74 4.69 -5.99 -7.24
CA ARG A 74 4.48 -7.34 -7.78
C ARG A 74 3.83 -8.25 -6.74
N GLN A 75 4.45 -8.37 -5.57
CA GLN A 75 3.95 -9.22 -4.48
C GLN A 75 2.50 -8.92 -4.13
N VAL A 76 2.13 -7.63 -4.02
CA VAL A 76 0.78 -7.23 -3.63
C VAL A 76 -0.25 -7.45 -4.75
N LEU A 77 0.13 -7.25 -6.00
CA LEU A 77 -0.74 -7.51 -7.15
C LEU A 77 -1.01 -9.01 -7.34
N ASP A 78 -0.04 -9.87 -7.00
CA ASP A 78 -0.17 -11.33 -7.05
C ASP A 78 -1.03 -11.91 -5.92
N LEU A 79 -1.29 -11.14 -4.86
CA LEU A 79 -2.15 -11.61 -3.78
C LEU A 79 -3.57 -11.87 -4.30
N PRO A 80 -4.17 -13.03 -3.95
CA PRO A 80 -5.52 -13.38 -4.38
C PRO A 80 -6.49 -12.33 -3.86
N GLU A 81 -7.37 -11.82 -4.72
CA GLU A 81 -8.45 -10.92 -4.31
C GLU A 81 -9.21 -11.57 -3.17
N ARG A 82 -9.05 -11.05 -1.94
CA ARG A 82 -9.93 -11.46 -0.87
C ARG A 82 -11.29 -10.92 -1.27
N VAL A 83 -12.17 -11.82 -1.70
CA VAL A 83 -13.56 -11.52 -1.99
C VAL A 83 -14.11 -10.80 -0.76
N ALA A 84 -14.37 -9.50 -0.89
CA ALA A 84 -15.12 -8.75 0.10
C ALA A 84 -16.58 -9.20 -0.02
N ARG A 85 -16.88 -10.40 0.46
CA ARG A 85 -18.23 -10.90 0.72
C ARG A 85 -18.12 -11.75 1.97
N ASP A 86 -18.34 -11.13 3.11
CA ASP A 86 -19.07 -11.67 4.26
C ASP A 86 -18.84 -10.76 5.47
N ALA A 87 -19.57 -9.63 5.47
CA ALA A 87 -19.86 -8.86 6.68
C ALA A 87 -21.18 -8.05 6.54
N VAL A 88 -22.12 -8.56 5.75
CA VAL A 88 -23.54 -8.19 5.85
C VAL A 88 -24.30 -9.43 6.29
N ARG A 89 -24.08 -9.84 7.54
CA ARG A 89 -24.96 -10.71 8.35
C ARG A 89 -24.29 -10.94 9.70
N HIS A 90 -24.68 -10.16 10.71
CA HIS A 90 -25.47 -10.61 11.84
C HIS A 90 -26.09 -9.40 12.53
#